data_AF-A0A7J4JZX4-F1
#
_entry.id   AF-A0A7J4JZX4-F1
#
_cell.length_a   1.000
_cell.length_b   1.000
_cell.length_c   1.000
_cell.angle_alpha   90.00
_cell.angle_beta   90.00
_cell.angle_gamma   90.00
#
_symmetry.space_group_name_H-M   'P 1'
#
loop_
_entity.id
_entity.type
_entity.pdbx_description
1 polymer ?
#
loop_
_entity_poly.entity_id
_entity_poly.type
_entity_poly.pdbx_seq_one_letter_code
_entity_poly.pdbx_strand_id
1 'polypeptide(L)'
;GAEIAISDKYSDGSKFMAGDELSDYEKAFSNEKLDINQIKDIDSIISAIKERVYYAGSVALGNSSNVTLSNRLIDSSFIYKSHEVCYSKYVAYAHFTRFSERVFGSTFVSKTKFCIKNYETFEDTRIMETVRTYHSSDCYYTSNCENCQNCLFSFNLRNQNNCIGNLELAPDKFKALKEKLVGDIRQTLESRKDLKSIVEIIGEVS
;
A
#
# COMPACT_ATOMS: atom_id res chain seq x y z
N GLY A 1 -14.62 19.89 2.68
CA GLY A 1 -14.10 19.07 3.77
C GLY A 1 -12.65 18.78 3.53
N ALA A 2 -12.23 17.54 3.71
CA ALA A 2 -10.90 17.06 3.31
C ALA A 2 -10.67 17.11 1.79
N GLU A 3 -9.40 17.14 1.37
CA GLU A 3 -9.01 17.02 -0.05
C GLU A 3 -9.35 15.62 -0.59
N ILE A 4 -10.05 15.56 -1.73
CA ILE A 4 -10.50 14.30 -2.36
C ILE A 4 -9.54 13.87 -3.48
N ALA A 5 -9.06 12.63 -3.43
CA ALA A 5 -8.39 12.01 -4.56
C ALA A 5 -9.42 11.52 -5.61
N ILE A 6 -9.44 12.17 -6.78
CA ILE A 6 -10.36 11.87 -7.90
C ILE A 6 -9.56 11.26 -9.07
N SER A 7 -10.18 10.34 -9.83
CA SER A 7 -9.61 9.78 -11.06
C SER A 7 -10.24 10.43 -12.31
N ASP A 8 -9.43 10.50 -13.35
CA ASP A 8 -9.77 10.69 -14.76
C ASP A 8 -10.83 9.73 -15.34
N LYS A 9 -11.19 8.65 -14.63
CA LYS A 9 -12.10 7.58 -15.10
C LYS A 9 -13.56 7.74 -14.67
N TYR A 10 -13.91 8.79 -13.95
CA TYR A 10 -15.30 9.08 -13.60
C TYR A 10 -16.03 9.76 -14.77
N SER A 11 -17.31 9.45 -14.95
CA SER A 11 -18.14 10.04 -16.02
C SER A 11 -18.32 11.55 -15.86
N ASP A 12 -18.47 12.27 -16.97
CA ASP A 12 -18.82 13.69 -16.97
C ASP A 12 -20.07 13.96 -16.11
N GLY A 13 -20.03 15.02 -15.30
CA GLY A 13 -21.09 15.37 -14.36
C GLY A 13 -21.11 14.57 -13.04
N SER A 14 -20.15 13.66 -12.82
CA SER A 14 -20.00 12.98 -11.53
C SER A 14 -19.82 13.97 -10.37
N LYS A 15 -20.63 13.80 -9.31
CA LYS A 15 -20.55 14.61 -8.08
C LYS A 15 -19.67 13.90 -7.04
N PHE A 16 -18.92 14.67 -6.26
CA PHE A 16 -18.02 14.16 -5.22
C PHE A 16 -18.28 14.86 -3.89
N MET A 17 -18.08 14.16 -2.78
CA MET A 17 -18.10 14.73 -1.43
C MET A 17 -17.02 14.06 -0.56
N ALA A 18 -16.49 14.78 0.42
CA ALA A 18 -15.52 14.25 1.37
C ALA A 18 -16.23 13.53 2.52
N GLY A 19 -15.55 12.58 3.17
CA GLY A 19 -16.13 11.77 4.25
C GLY A 19 -16.60 12.57 5.46
N ASP A 20 -16.04 13.76 5.69
CA ASP A 20 -16.47 14.71 6.73
C ASP A 20 -17.77 15.46 6.39
N GLU A 21 -18.14 15.52 5.11
CA GLU A 21 -19.35 16.21 4.61
C GLU A 21 -20.61 15.32 4.67
N LEU A 22 -20.44 14.01 4.90
CA LEU A 22 -21.53 13.02 4.93
C LEU A 22 -22.65 13.40 5.92
N SER A 23 -22.30 13.93 7.10
CA SER A 23 -23.30 14.28 8.11
C SER A 23 -24.16 15.49 7.70
N ASP A 24 -23.68 16.36 6.81
CA ASP A 24 -24.45 17.50 6.30
C ASP A 24 -25.27 17.12 5.06
N TYR A 25 -24.74 16.22 4.23
CA TYR A 25 -25.50 15.51 3.20
C TYR A 25 -26.72 14.77 3.80
N GLU A 26 -26.53 14.01 4.89
CA GLU A 26 -27.60 13.29 5.57
C GLU A 26 -28.68 14.24 6.12
N LYS A 27 -28.28 15.38 6.72
CA LYS A 27 -29.23 16.41 7.17
C LYS A 27 -30.04 16.97 6.00
N ALA A 28 -29.39 17.33 4.89
CA ALA A 28 -30.02 17.92 3.72
C ALA A 28 -31.12 17.04 3.13
N PHE A 29 -30.86 15.73 2.97
CA PHE A 29 -31.81 14.80 2.35
C PHE A 29 -32.68 14.00 3.34
N SER A 30 -32.53 14.21 4.65
CA SER A 30 -33.23 13.49 5.73
C SER A 30 -34.76 13.38 5.60
N ASN A 31 -35.41 14.38 4.98
CA ASN A 31 -36.85 14.43 4.79
C ASN A 31 -37.32 13.96 3.39
N GLU A 32 -36.40 13.75 2.45
CA GLU A 32 -36.69 13.46 1.05
C GLU A 32 -36.90 11.96 0.78
N LYS A 33 -38.04 11.43 1.21
CA LYS A 33 -38.42 10.04 0.96
C LYS A 33 -38.74 9.81 -0.52
N LEU A 34 -38.32 8.65 -1.04
CA LEU A 34 -38.81 8.14 -2.32
C LEU A 34 -40.26 7.67 -2.17
N ASP A 35 -41.14 8.16 -3.05
CA ASP A 35 -42.51 7.69 -3.18
C ASP A 35 -42.54 6.39 -4.00
N ILE A 36 -43.04 5.31 -3.40
CA ILE A 36 -43.15 3.99 -4.04
C ILE A 36 -43.99 4.03 -5.33
N ASN A 37 -44.95 4.95 -5.43
CA ASN A 37 -45.81 5.10 -6.61
C ASN A 37 -45.08 5.73 -7.82
N GLN A 38 -43.89 6.31 -7.59
CA GLN A 38 -43.03 6.88 -8.63
C GLN A 38 -42.01 5.84 -9.14
N ILE A 39 -41.84 4.72 -8.45
CA ILE A 39 -40.91 3.64 -8.82
C ILE A 39 -41.62 2.65 -9.74
N LYS A 40 -41.47 2.82 -11.06
CA LYS A 40 -42.02 1.93 -12.09
C LYS A 40 -40.98 0.96 -12.66
N ASP A 41 -39.76 1.44 -12.79
CA ASP A 41 -38.63 0.81 -13.46
C ASP A 41 -37.31 1.40 -12.92
N ILE A 42 -36.18 0.91 -13.42
CA ILE A 42 -34.85 1.35 -12.99
C ILE A 42 -34.56 2.81 -13.37
N ASP A 43 -35.07 3.28 -14.51
CA ASP A 43 -34.85 4.64 -15.01
C ASP A 43 -35.63 5.68 -14.18
N SER A 44 -36.80 5.30 -13.68
CA SER A 44 -37.58 6.08 -12.70
C SER A 44 -36.82 6.23 -11.38
N ILE A 45 -36.18 5.16 -10.88
CA ILE A 45 -35.33 5.21 -9.68
C ILE A 45 -34.15 6.14 -9.92
N ILE A 46 -33.40 5.93 -11.02
CA ILE A 46 -32.23 6.75 -11.38
C ILE A 46 -32.64 8.23 -11.49
N SER A 47 -33.75 8.53 -12.17
CA SER A 47 -34.27 9.90 -12.33
C SER A 47 -34.64 10.56 -10.99
N ALA A 48 -35.15 9.79 -10.04
CA ALA A 48 -35.53 10.26 -8.70
C ALA A 48 -34.35 10.42 -7.73
N ILE A 49 -33.21 9.75 -7.95
CA ILE A 49 -32.04 9.82 -7.07
C ILE A 49 -30.83 10.54 -7.66
N LYS A 50 -30.70 10.69 -8.99
CA LYS A 50 -29.47 11.16 -9.66
C LYS A 50 -28.88 12.44 -9.08
N GLU A 51 -29.70 13.39 -8.64
CA GLU A 51 -29.21 14.65 -8.09
C GLU A 51 -28.61 14.49 -6.69
N ARG A 52 -28.98 13.41 -5.98
CA ARG A 52 -28.47 12.98 -4.68
C ARG A 52 -27.32 11.96 -4.77
N VAL A 53 -26.91 11.51 -5.96
CA VAL A 53 -25.79 10.56 -6.11
C VAL A 53 -24.46 11.30 -6.04
N TYR A 54 -23.67 11.03 -5.01
CA TYR A 54 -22.33 11.57 -4.79
C TYR A 54 -21.33 10.43 -4.52
N TYR A 55 -20.15 10.51 -5.12
CA TYR A 55 -19.01 9.65 -4.76
C TYR A 55 -18.34 10.17 -3.48
N ALA A 56 -18.47 9.42 -2.39
CA ALA A 56 -17.79 9.71 -1.13
C ALA A 56 -16.31 9.34 -1.21
N GLY A 57 -15.44 10.34 -1.04
CA GLY A 57 -13.98 10.20 -1.01
C GLY A 57 -13.37 10.61 0.33
N SER A 58 -12.07 10.37 0.48
CA SER A 58 -11.29 10.71 1.68
C SER A 58 -11.93 10.26 3.00
N VAL A 59 -12.57 9.09 2.97
CA VAL A 59 -13.20 8.46 4.13
C VAL A 59 -12.11 8.08 5.13
N ALA A 60 -12.11 8.72 6.31
CA ALA A 60 -11.20 8.42 7.41
C ALA A 60 -12.01 8.18 8.69
N LEU A 61 -11.84 6.99 9.27
CA LEU A 61 -12.63 6.50 10.40
C LEU A 61 -11.75 6.25 11.63
N GLY A 62 -12.39 6.21 12.80
CA GLY A 62 -11.70 6.00 14.07
C GLY A 62 -10.71 7.13 14.40
N ASN A 63 -9.64 6.79 15.11
CA ASN A 63 -8.57 7.71 15.50
C ASN A 63 -7.56 7.94 14.36
N SER A 64 -8.03 8.52 13.25
CA SER A 64 -7.21 8.84 12.08
C SER A 64 -6.73 10.30 12.09
N SER A 65 -5.46 10.55 11.75
CA SER A 65 -4.86 11.90 11.80
C SER A 65 -3.78 12.11 10.74
N ASN A 66 -3.46 13.37 10.40
CA ASN A 66 -2.37 13.71 9.47
C ASN A 66 -2.50 12.94 8.13
N VAL A 67 -3.65 13.10 7.48
CA VAL A 67 -4.07 12.39 6.26
C VAL A 67 -4.02 13.36 5.07
N THR A 68 -3.51 12.91 3.92
CA THR A 68 -3.47 13.71 2.68
C THR A 68 -3.61 12.82 1.45
N LEU A 69 -4.44 13.21 0.47
CA LEU A 69 -4.70 12.50 -0.79
C LEU A 69 -4.99 10.98 -0.60
N SER A 70 -5.70 10.60 0.46
CA SER A 70 -5.84 9.19 0.88
C SER A 70 -7.27 8.85 1.27
N ASN A 71 -7.71 7.61 1.03
CA ASN A 71 -9.12 7.20 1.17
C ASN A 71 -9.28 5.81 1.84
N ARG A 72 -10.45 5.58 2.47
CA ARG A 72 -10.85 4.36 3.18
C ARG A 72 -9.89 3.99 4.32
N LEU A 73 -9.68 4.93 5.24
CA LEU A 73 -8.75 4.80 6.36
C LEU A 73 -9.47 4.43 7.66
N ILE A 74 -8.81 3.66 8.53
CA ILE A 74 -9.29 3.32 9.88
C ILE A 74 -8.11 3.46 10.85
N ASP A 75 -8.27 4.19 11.96
CA ASP A 75 -7.31 4.31 13.07
C ASP A 75 -5.84 4.52 12.63
N SER A 76 -5.60 5.38 11.62
CA SER A 76 -4.31 5.48 10.93
C SER A 76 -3.75 6.90 10.92
N SER A 77 -2.43 7.05 11.10
CA SER A 77 -1.77 8.36 11.24
C SER A 77 -0.53 8.56 10.36
N PHE A 78 -0.36 9.77 9.83
CA PHE A 78 0.69 10.15 8.87
C PHE A 78 0.57 9.35 7.56
N ILE A 79 -0.50 9.60 6.81
CA ILE A 79 -0.92 8.82 5.64
C ILE A 79 -0.95 9.70 4.38
N TYR A 80 -0.18 9.35 3.35
CA TYR A 80 -0.03 10.11 2.10
C TYR A 80 -0.28 9.26 0.86
N LYS A 81 -1.09 9.76 -0.09
CA LYS A 81 -1.39 9.10 -1.38
C LYS A 81 -1.65 7.59 -1.27
N SER A 82 -2.54 7.20 -0.35
CA SER A 82 -2.78 5.79 0.01
C SER A 82 -4.26 5.43 0.09
N HIS A 83 -4.58 4.17 -0.21
CA HIS A 83 -5.94 3.62 -0.21
C HIS A 83 -6.07 2.49 0.81
N GLU A 84 -7.22 2.36 1.47
CA GLU A 84 -7.61 1.21 2.30
C GLU A 84 -6.68 0.91 3.51
N VAL A 85 -6.14 1.96 4.14
CA VAL A 85 -5.15 1.82 5.23
C VAL A 85 -5.83 1.69 6.60
N CYS A 86 -5.53 0.61 7.32
CA CYS A 86 -6.08 0.33 8.64
C CYS A 86 -4.96 0.31 9.71
N TYR A 87 -5.25 0.79 10.91
CA TYR A 87 -4.44 0.65 12.14
C TYR A 87 -2.93 0.92 11.97
N SER A 88 -2.53 1.91 11.15
CA SER A 88 -1.14 2.03 10.66
C SER A 88 -0.53 3.41 10.87
N LYS A 89 0.80 3.47 10.98
CA LYS A 89 1.57 4.71 11.05
C LYS A 89 2.58 4.83 9.91
N TYR A 90 2.82 6.07 9.47
CA TYR A 90 3.81 6.47 8.47
C TYR A 90 3.69 5.72 7.13
N VAL A 91 2.62 6.00 6.39
CA VAL A 91 2.23 5.26 5.18
C VAL A 91 2.26 6.18 3.96
N ALA A 92 2.94 5.78 2.90
CA ALA A 92 3.07 6.55 1.67
C ALA A 92 2.95 5.66 0.42
N TYR A 93 2.16 6.11 -0.57
CA TYR A 93 1.97 5.42 -1.86
C TYR A 93 1.50 3.95 -1.72
N ALA A 94 0.60 3.66 -0.77
CA ALA A 94 0.21 2.30 -0.41
C ALA A 94 -1.27 2.00 -0.75
N HIS A 95 -1.52 0.84 -1.32
CA HIS A 95 -2.85 0.27 -1.48
C HIS A 95 -3.02 -0.89 -0.50
N PHE A 96 -3.84 -0.66 0.52
CA PHE A 96 -4.18 -1.55 1.63
C PHE A 96 -2.97 -1.86 2.53
N THR A 97 -3.07 -1.67 3.86
CA THR A 97 -2.01 -1.97 4.87
C THR A 97 -2.65 -2.03 6.26
N ARG A 98 -2.19 -2.90 7.18
CA ARG A 98 -2.92 -3.26 8.42
C ARG A 98 -2.09 -4.04 9.46
N PHE A 99 -0.86 -3.66 9.85
CA PHE A 99 -0.51 -2.67 10.87
C PHE A 99 0.94 -2.17 10.63
N SER A 100 1.16 -0.91 10.22
CA SER A 100 2.48 -0.42 9.74
C SER A 100 3.26 0.49 10.71
N GLU A 101 4.61 0.43 10.60
CA GLU A 101 5.52 1.54 10.93
C GLU A 101 6.57 1.80 9.82
N ARG A 102 6.11 2.14 8.59
CA ARG A 102 6.85 2.43 7.31
C ARG A 102 7.20 1.16 6.53
N VAL A 103 6.59 0.70 5.44
CA VAL A 103 5.82 1.30 4.33
C VAL A 103 6.52 2.36 3.50
N PHE A 104 6.53 2.12 2.18
CA PHE A 104 6.59 3.06 1.06
C PHE A 104 6.32 2.28 -0.25
N GLY A 105 5.32 2.69 -1.05
CA GLY A 105 5.05 2.09 -2.37
C GLY A 105 4.60 0.63 -2.30
N SER A 106 3.30 0.42 -2.07
CA SER A 106 2.75 -0.88 -1.69
C SER A 106 1.47 -1.22 -2.45
N THR A 107 1.34 -2.46 -2.86
CA THR A 107 0.11 -3.26 -2.66
C THR A 107 0.68 -4.54 -2.06
N PHE A 108 0.49 -4.99 -0.82
CA PHE A 108 -0.24 -4.62 0.39
C PHE A 108 0.67 -5.23 1.52
N VAL A 109 0.33 -5.06 2.80
CA VAL A 109 0.03 -6.16 3.77
C VAL A 109 0.26 -5.72 5.22
N SER A 110 -0.44 -6.39 6.12
CA SER A 110 -0.41 -6.33 7.59
C SER A 110 1.00 -6.29 8.23
N LYS A 111 1.93 -7.00 7.61
CA LYS A 111 3.36 -7.09 7.90
C LYS A 111 4.06 -5.73 7.97
N THR A 112 4.71 -5.43 9.10
CA THR A 112 5.76 -4.40 9.19
C THR A 112 6.98 -4.99 9.91
N LYS A 113 8.20 -5.02 9.38
CA LYS A 113 8.92 -4.33 8.29
C LYS A 113 9.36 -2.91 8.57
N PHE A 114 10.54 -2.60 8.04
CA PHE A 114 10.72 -1.42 7.21
C PHE A 114 10.67 -1.86 5.73
N CYS A 115 9.83 -1.24 4.88
CA CYS A 115 9.40 -1.82 3.59
C CYS A 115 9.34 -0.81 2.43
N ILE A 116 10.21 -0.97 1.41
CA ILE A 116 10.44 -0.07 0.26
C ILE A 116 10.91 -0.94 -0.94
N LYS A 117 10.35 -0.86 -2.16
CA LYS A 117 8.90 -0.90 -2.53
C LYS A 117 8.46 -2.37 -2.72
N ASN A 118 7.15 -2.69 -2.63
CA ASN A 118 6.74 -4.09 -2.42
C ASN A 118 5.45 -4.59 -3.11
N TYR A 119 5.46 -5.90 -3.40
CA TYR A 119 4.28 -6.75 -3.62
C TYR A 119 4.56 -8.20 -3.14
N GLU A 120 3.88 -8.82 -2.15
CA GLU A 120 2.76 -8.46 -1.27
C GLU A 120 2.68 -9.56 -0.17
N THR A 121 3.11 -9.36 1.10
CA THR A 121 3.37 -10.54 2.02
C THR A 121 3.23 -10.35 3.53
N PHE A 122 3.19 -11.48 4.28
CA PHE A 122 2.95 -11.69 5.74
C PHE A 122 4.17 -12.41 6.45
N GLU A 123 4.59 -12.27 7.73
CA GLU A 123 4.98 -11.09 8.57
C GLU A 123 6.46 -11.20 9.08
N ASP A 124 7.29 -10.11 9.11
CA ASP A 124 8.72 -10.02 9.60
C ASP A 124 9.34 -8.58 9.42
N THR A 125 10.60 -8.29 9.88
CA THR A 125 11.14 -6.91 10.13
C THR A 125 12.52 -6.47 9.52
N ARG A 126 12.77 -6.61 8.20
CA ARG A 126 13.59 -5.68 7.35
C ARG A 126 13.75 -6.25 5.95
N ILE A 127 13.30 -5.53 4.91
CA ILE A 127 13.53 -5.92 3.51
C ILE A 127 13.71 -4.70 2.60
N MET A 128 14.28 -4.95 1.43
CA MET A 128 14.34 -3.98 0.34
C MET A 128 14.22 -4.73 -1.00
N GLU A 129 13.37 -4.24 -1.90
CA GLU A 129 13.16 -4.81 -3.24
C GLU A 129 12.87 -6.33 -3.23
N THR A 130 11.65 -6.70 -2.83
CA THR A 130 11.25 -8.11 -2.77
C THR A 130 9.89 -8.38 -3.40
N VAL A 131 9.80 -9.52 -4.09
CA VAL A 131 8.55 -10.07 -4.64
C VAL A 131 8.21 -11.36 -3.89
N ARG A 132 6.95 -11.51 -3.45
CA ARG A 132 6.40 -12.78 -2.87
C ARG A 132 7.33 -13.42 -1.80
N THR A 133 7.69 -12.65 -0.77
CA THR A 133 8.63 -13.04 0.31
C THR A 133 7.92 -13.27 1.68
N TYR A 134 7.58 -14.52 2.01
CA TYR A 134 6.72 -14.89 3.16
C TYR A 134 7.56 -15.30 4.40
N HIS A 135 7.16 -14.90 5.61
CA HIS A 135 7.88 -15.23 6.87
C HIS A 135 9.42 -15.10 6.79
N SER A 136 9.97 -14.01 6.23
CA SER A 136 11.38 -13.95 5.82
C SER A 136 12.05 -12.58 6.02
N SER A 137 12.99 -12.52 6.96
CA SER A 137 13.67 -11.30 7.43
C SER A 137 15.06 -11.06 6.83
N ASP A 138 15.53 -9.81 6.88
CA ASP A 138 16.85 -9.40 6.39
C ASP A 138 17.11 -9.82 4.92
N CYS A 139 16.08 -9.66 4.08
CA CYS A 139 16.08 -10.04 2.67
C CYS A 139 16.21 -8.80 1.75
N TYR A 140 17.17 -8.83 0.82
CA TYR A 140 17.48 -7.72 -0.11
C TYR A 140 17.57 -8.25 -1.54
N TYR A 141 16.79 -7.69 -2.47
CA TYR A 141 16.69 -8.19 -3.85
C TYR A 141 16.35 -9.69 -3.90
N THR A 142 15.19 -10.07 -3.37
CA THR A 142 14.73 -11.48 -3.32
C THR A 142 13.37 -11.71 -3.94
N SER A 143 13.20 -12.82 -4.66
CA SER A 143 11.90 -13.21 -5.25
C SER A 143 11.51 -14.64 -4.88
N ASN A 144 10.24 -14.84 -4.49
CA ASN A 144 9.68 -16.14 -4.13
C ASN A 144 10.48 -16.85 -3.01
N CYS A 145 10.76 -16.15 -1.91
CA CYS A 145 11.43 -16.71 -0.73
C CYS A 145 10.43 -16.95 0.41
N GLU A 146 10.59 -18.02 1.17
CA GLU A 146 9.67 -18.36 2.26
C GLU A 146 10.37 -19.09 3.41
N ASN A 147 10.08 -18.64 4.64
CA ASN A 147 10.80 -19.02 5.87
C ASN A 147 12.34 -18.89 5.77
N CYS A 148 12.83 -17.80 5.17
CA CYS A 148 14.26 -17.55 4.96
C CYS A 148 14.74 -16.36 5.77
N GLN A 149 15.95 -16.38 6.32
CA GLN A 149 16.56 -15.20 6.96
C GLN A 149 17.89 -14.87 6.30
N ASN A 150 18.30 -13.59 6.33
CA ASN A 150 19.63 -13.17 5.86
C ASN A 150 19.92 -13.61 4.40
N CYS A 151 19.09 -13.16 3.45
CA CYS A 151 19.20 -13.56 2.03
C CYS A 151 19.40 -12.34 1.13
N LEU A 152 20.48 -12.33 0.33
CA LEU A 152 20.77 -11.26 -0.63
C LEU A 152 20.81 -11.82 -2.05
N PHE A 153 20.21 -11.11 -3.03
CA PHE A 153 20.22 -11.48 -4.45
C PHE A 153 19.83 -12.96 -4.67
N SER A 154 18.76 -13.41 -4.00
CA SER A 154 18.43 -14.83 -3.86
C SER A 154 16.96 -15.10 -4.18
N PHE A 155 16.70 -16.25 -4.82
CA PHE A 155 15.48 -16.51 -5.57
C PHE A 155 15.00 -17.95 -5.36
N ASN A 156 13.69 -18.15 -5.18
CA ASN A 156 13.04 -19.46 -5.03
C ASN A 156 13.49 -20.28 -3.80
N LEU A 157 13.98 -19.64 -2.74
CA LEU A 157 14.49 -20.33 -1.55
C LEU A 157 13.39 -20.72 -0.55
N ARG A 158 13.62 -21.78 0.24
CA ARG A 158 12.73 -22.31 1.28
C ARG A 158 13.51 -22.80 2.49
N ASN A 159 13.21 -22.29 3.69
CA ASN A 159 13.89 -22.66 4.94
C ASN A 159 15.42 -22.44 4.90
N GLN A 160 15.88 -21.36 4.26
CA GLN A 160 17.29 -21.10 3.97
C GLN A 160 17.84 -19.86 4.68
N ASN A 161 19.12 -19.90 5.03
CA ASN A 161 19.77 -18.88 5.85
C ASN A 161 21.15 -18.48 5.31
N ASN A 162 21.53 -17.22 5.53
CA ASN A 162 22.86 -16.70 5.19
C ASN A 162 23.24 -16.90 3.70
N CYS A 163 22.26 -16.70 2.81
CA CYS A 163 22.42 -16.93 1.37
C CYS A 163 22.81 -15.65 0.62
N ILE A 164 23.75 -15.78 -0.33
CA ILE A 164 24.06 -14.74 -1.31
C ILE A 164 24.12 -15.41 -2.69
N GLY A 165 23.27 -14.98 -3.64
CA GLY A 165 23.20 -15.62 -4.95
C GLY A 165 22.79 -17.09 -4.90
N ASN A 166 21.84 -17.45 -4.03
CA ASN A 166 21.43 -18.82 -3.68
C ASN A 166 22.51 -19.73 -3.07
N LEU A 167 23.74 -19.24 -2.83
CA LEU A 167 24.77 -19.97 -2.10
C LEU A 167 24.66 -19.68 -0.60
N GLU A 168 24.40 -20.71 0.22
CA GLU A 168 24.58 -20.65 1.67
C GLU A 168 26.06 -20.46 2.02
N LEU A 169 26.33 -19.64 3.05
CA LEU A 169 27.68 -19.27 3.46
C LEU A 169 27.87 -19.44 4.97
N ALA A 170 29.09 -19.85 5.36
CA ALA A 170 29.50 -19.84 6.76
C ALA A 170 29.29 -18.44 7.39
N PRO A 171 28.80 -18.32 8.63
CA PRO A 171 28.29 -17.06 9.18
C PRO A 171 29.23 -15.85 9.07
N ASP A 172 30.53 -16.02 9.32
CA ASP A 172 31.50 -14.92 9.23
C ASP A 172 31.73 -14.44 7.79
N LYS A 173 31.78 -15.39 6.84
CA LYS A 173 31.88 -15.09 5.40
C LYS A 173 30.61 -14.42 4.89
N PHE A 174 29.44 -14.87 5.36
CA PHE A 174 28.17 -14.21 5.07
C PHE A 174 28.16 -12.77 5.62
N LYS A 175 28.52 -12.58 6.89
CA LYS A 175 28.51 -11.27 7.55
C LYS A 175 29.38 -10.25 6.81
N ALA A 176 30.63 -10.63 6.48
CA ALA A 176 31.56 -9.76 5.75
C ALA A 176 31.05 -9.37 4.35
N LEU A 177 30.40 -10.30 3.63
CA LEU A 177 29.83 -10.02 2.31
C LEU A 177 28.52 -9.23 2.38
N LYS A 178 27.65 -9.49 3.37
CA LYS A 178 26.44 -8.69 3.62
C LYS A 178 26.80 -7.24 3.94
N GLU A 179 27.79 -7.02 4.81
CA GLU A 179 28.26 -5.68 5.18
C GLU A 179 28.75 -4.90 3.96
N LYS A 180 29.56 -5.53 3.09
CA LYS A 180 29.98 -4.92 1.82
C LYS A 180 28.78 -4.61 0.91
N LEU A 181 27.93 -5.59 0.61
CA LEU A 181 26.84 -5.45 -0.37
C LEU A 181 25.79 -4.42 0.08
N VAL A 182 25.49 -4.33 1.38
CA VAL A 182 24.62 -3.29 1.93
C VAL A 182 25.31 -1.91 1.89
N GLY A 183 26.63 -1.85 2.03
CA GLY A 183 27.43 -0.66 1.77
C GLY A 183 27.35 -0.19 0.31
N ASP A 184 27.52 -1.11 -0.65
CA ASP A 184 27.42 -0.84 -2.09
C ASP A 184 26.01 -0.34 -2.48
N ILE A 185 24.96 -0.96 -1.94
CA ILE A 185 23.55 -0.49 -2.06
C ILE A 185 23.39 0.92 -1.49
N ARG A 186 23.90 1.18 -0.29
CA ARG A 186 23.82 2.49 0.37
C ARG A 186 24.53 3.57 -0.46
N GLN A 187 25.75 3.31 -0.93
CA GLN A 187 26.51 4.27 -1.75
C GLN A 187 25.80 4.55 -3.09
N THR A 188 25.15 3.54 -3.67
CA THR A 188 24.33 3.70 -4.88
C THR A 188 23.15 4.65 -4.62
N LEU A 189 22.40 4.43 -3.53
CA LEU A 189 21.28 5.29 -3.14
C LEU A 189 21.73 6.71 -2.75
N GLU A 190 22.85 6.85 -2.04
CA GLU A 190 23.40 8.15 -1.64
C GLU A 190 23.87 8.97 -2.85
N SER A 191 24.43 8.34 -3.89
CA SER A 191 24.93 9.02 -5.09
C SER A 191 23.84 9.28 -6.13
N ARG A 192 23.00 8.28 -6.46
CA ARG A 192 21.97 8.39 -7.51
C ARG A 192 20.62 8.93 -7.04
N LYS A 193 20.34 8.88 -5.73
CA LYS A 193 19.00 9.08 -5.12
C LYS A 193 17.94 8.10 -5.63
N ASP A 194 18.39 6.98 -6.18
CA ASP A 194 17.61 6.03 -6.96
C ASP A 194 18.22 4.61 -6.85
N LEU A 195 17.37 3.59 -6.96
CA LEU A 195 17.70 2.17 -7.02
C LEU A 195 16.71 1.50 -7.98
N LYS A 196 17.19 0.73 -8.96
CA LYS A 196 16.29 -0.10 -9.78
C LYS A 196 15.57 -1.11 -8.89
N SER A 197 14.27 -1.24 -9.08
CA SER A 197 13.48 -2.25 -8.41
C SER A 197 13.82 -3.66 -8.90
N ILE A 198 13.51 -4.67 -8.09
CA ILE A 198 13.61 -6.07 -8.51
C ILE A 198 12.74 -6.38 -9.74
N VAL A 199 11.64 -5.65 -9.93
CA VAL A 199 10.73 -5.81 -11.08
C VAL A 199 11.37 -5.26 -12.36
N GLU A 200 11.98 -4.08 -12.31
CA GLU A 200 12.71 -3.50 -13.45
C GLU A 200 13.93 -4.36 -13.84
N ILE A 201 14.68 -4.87 -12.86
CA ILE A 201 15.83 -5.77 -13.11
C ILE A 201 15.39 -7.06 -13.82
N ILE A 202 14.21 -7.61 -13.50
CA ILE A 202 13.67 -8.79 -14.17
C ILE A 202 13.17 -8.45 -15.58
N GLY A 203 12.49 -7.32 -15.76
CA GLY A 203 11.94 -6.89 -17.04
C GLY A 203 12.96 -6.43 -18.09
N GLU A 204 14.22 -6.18 -17.72
CA GLU A 204 15.31 -5.86 -18.65
C GLU A 204 16.00 -7.10 -19.24
N VAL A 205 15.64 -8.31 -18.78
CA VAL A 205 16.28 -9.59 -19.16
C VAL A 205 15.33 -10.49 -19.97
N SER A 206 14.10 -10.02 -20.23
CA SER A 206 13.02 -10.72 -20.94
C SER A 206 12.72 -10.13 -22.32
#